data_AF-A0A842J9J7-F1
#
_entry.id   AF-A0A842J9J7-F1
#
_cell.length_a   1.000
_cell.length_b   1.000
_cell.length_c   1.000
_cell.angle_alpha   90.00
_cell.angle_beta   90.00
_cell.angle_gamma   90.00
#
_symmetry.space_group_name_H-M   'P 1'
#
loop_
_entity.id
_entity.type
_entity.pdbx_description
1 polymer ?
#
loop_
_entity_poly.entity_id
_entity_poly.type
_entity_poly.pdbx_seq_one_letter_code
_entity_poly.pdbx_strand_id
1 'polypeptide(L)' 'MVKRVCAELGITQRELAERIGMSADSLRTLSAKGQISTQTEAAINLVLENENLKKKLENYKALRTAIKTMID' A
#
# COMPACT_ATOMS: atom_id res chain seq x y z
N MET A 1 12.65 -2.02 3.84
CA MET A 1 11.49 -1.34 3.24
C MET A 1 10.42 -2.31 2.72
N VAL A 2 10.66 -3.02 1.61
CA VAL A 2 9.65 -3.86 0.92
C VAL A 2 8.91 -4.83 1.84
N LYS A 3 9.64 -5.63 2.63
CA LYS A 3 9.04 -6.57 3.60
C LYS A 3 8.11 -5.89 4.61
N ARG A 4 8.51 -4.72 5.12
CA ARG A 4 7.71 -3.91 6.07
C ARG A 4 6.39 -3.49 5.43
N VAL A 5 6.45 -2.93 4.22
CA VAL A 5 5.26 -2.45 3.49
C VAL A 5 4.32 -3.60 3.15
N CYS A 6 4.86 -4.73 2.69
CA CYS A 6 4.07 -5.93 2.42
C CYS A 6 3.33 -6.42 3.68
N ALA A 7 4.02 -6.45 4.83
CA ALA A 7 3.41 -6.83 6.11
C ALA A 7 2.33 -5.83 6.57
N GLU A 8 2.58 -4.53 6.45
CA GLU A 8 1.64 -3.47 6.85
C GLU A 8 0.36 -3.46 6.00
N LEU A 9 0.49 -3.76 4.70
CA LEU A 9 -0.63 -3.82 3.78
C LEU A 9 -1.30 -5.20 3.72
N GLY A 10 -0.69 -6.24 4.28
CA GLY A 10 -1.18 -7.62 4.16
C GLY A 10 -1.12 -8.15 2.73
N ILE A 11 -0.12 -7.74 1.95
CA ILE A 11 0.06 -8.12 0.54
C ILE A 11 1.37 -8.85 0.32
N THR A 12 1.47 -9.55 -0.80
CA THR A 12 2.69 -10.19 -1.29
C THR A 12 3.62 -9.18 -1.98
N GLN A 13 4.90 -9.52 -2.09
CA GLN A 13 5.85 -8.72 -2.84
C GLN A 13 5.52 -8.63 -4.34
N ARG A 14 4.87 -9.66 -4.90
CA ARG A 14 4.38 -9.65 -6.28
C ARG A 14 3.31 -8.58 -6.47
N GLU A 15 2.31 -8.54 -5.59
CA GLU A 15 1.26 -7.52 -5.64
C GLU A 15 1.80 -6.11 -5.43
N LEU A 16 2.80 -5.93 -4.55
CA LEU A 16 3.46 -4.64 -4.42
C LEU A 16 4.18 -4.23 -5.73
N ALA A 17 4.86 -5.16 -6.40
CA ALA A 17 5.54 -4.91 -7.68
C ALA A 17 4.54 -4.47 -8.75
N GLU A 18 3.42 -5.17 -8.87
CA GLU A 18 2.34 -4.84 -9.81
C GLU A 18 1.80 -3.42 -9.55
N ARG A 19 1.57 -3.05 -8.29
CA ARG A 19 1.08 -1.72 -7.91
C ARG A 19 2.04 -0.57 -8.22
N ILE A 20 3.35 -0.82 -8.17
CA ILE A 20 4.38 0.18 -8.51
C ILE A 20 4.82 0.10 -9.99
N GLY A 21 4.17 -0.72 -10.82
CA GLY A 21 4.47 -0.83 -12.25
C GLY A 21 5.78 -1.56 -12.57
N MET A 22 6.20 -2.51 -11.73
CA MET A 22 7.44 -3.27 -11.90
C MET A 22 7.16 -4.78 -11.93
N SER A 23 8.08 -5.55 -12.54
CA SER A 23 8.02 -7.02 -12.42
C SER A 23 8.42 -7.47 -11.02
N ALA A 24 7.83 -8.59 -10.57
CA ALA A 24 8.13 -9.19 -9.28
C ALA A 24 9.61 -9.59 -9.14
N ASP A 25 10.22 -10.11 -10.22
CA ASP A 25 11.64 -10.49 -10.25
C ASP A 25 12.57 -9.28 -10.09
N SER A 26 12.25 -8.15 -10.73
CA SER A 26 13.00 -6.91 -10.59
C SER A 26 12.93 -6.39 -9.16
N LEU A 27 11.73 -6.29 -8.59
CA LEU A 27 11.57 -5.83 -7.21
C LEU A 27 12.28 -6.77 -6.21
N ARG A 28 12.20 -8.09 -6.43
CA ARG A 28 12.92 -9.10 -5.62
C ARG A 28 14.42 -8.86 -5.65
N THR A 29 14.98 -8.71 -6.85
CA THR A 29 16.43 -8.54 -7.03
C THR A 29 16.92 -7.25 -6.40
N LEU A 30 16.25 -6.12 -6.65
CA LEU A 30 16.62 -4.82 -6.07
C LEU A 30 16.50 -4.85 -4.54
N SER A 31 15.43 -5.44 -4.00
CA SER A 31 15.25 -5.57 -2.56
C SER A 31 16.30 -6.48 -1.91
N ALA A 32 16.70 -7.56 -2.56
CA ALA A 32 17.71 -8.48 -2.03
C ALA A 32 19.11 -7.86 -2.03
N LYS A 33 19.43 -7.06 -3.05
CA LYS A 33 20.72 -6.37 -3.18
C LYS A 33 20.81 -5.06 -2.42
N GLY A 34 19.70 -4.58 -1.82
CA GLY A 34 19.64 -3.26 -1.20
C GLY A 34 19.78 -2.10 -2.20
N GLN A 35 19.47 -2.34 -3.47
CA GLN A 35 19.65 -1.39 -4.59
C GLN A 35 18.33 -0.75 -5.01
N ILE A 36 17.43 -0.51 -4.06
CA ILE A 36 16.18 0.20 -4.35
C ILE A 36 16.54 1.67 -4.62
N SER A 37 16.19 2.16 -5.82
CA SER A 37 16.39 3.56 -6.16
C SER A 37 15.42 4.45 -5.39
N THR A 38 15.74 5.74 -5.30
CA THR A 38 14.85 6.73 -4.67
C THR A 38 13.50 6.81 -5.37
N GLN A 39 13.46 6.60 -6.69
CA GLN A 39 12.22 6.56 -7.46
C GLN A 39 11.35 5.36 -7.09
N THR A 40 11.95 4.16 -6.98
CA THR A 40 11.21 2.96 -6.56
C THR A 40 10.74 3.09 -5.12
N GLU A 41 11.55 3.67 -4.24
CA GLU A 41 11.16 3.96 -2.86
C GLU A 41 9.96 4.93 -2.80
N ALA A 42 9.99 6.02 -3.57
CA ALA A 42 8.89 6.96 -3.66
C ALA A 42 7.60 6.28 -4.14
N ALA A 43 7.68 5.42 -5.17
CA ALA A 43 6.53 4.66 -5.65
C ALA A 43 5.95 3.72 -4.58
N ILE A 44 6.80 3.01 -3.83
CA ILE A 44 6.38 2.15 -2.71
C ILE A 44 5.67 2.97 -1.62
N ASN A 45 6.22 4.14 -1.27
CA ASN A 45 5.63 5.02 -0.26
C ASN A 45 4.28 5.59 -0.71
N LEU A 46 4.14 5.97 -1.98
CA LEU A 46 2.87 6.42 -2.56
C LEU A 46 1.79 5.33 -2.49
N VAL A 47 2.14 4.07 -2.80
CA VAL A 47 1.20 2.95 -2.64
C VAL A 47 0.78 2.79 -1.19
N LEU A 48 1.73 2.83 -0.25
CA LEU A 48 1.45 2.71 1.18
C LEU A 48 0.51 3.82 1.68
N GLU A 49 0.81 5.07 1.35
CA GLU A 49 0.00 6.22 1.74
C GLU A 49 -1.41 6.14 1.13
N ASN A 50 -1.53 5.79 -0.15
CA ASN A 50 -2.81 5.67 -0.82
C ASN A 50 -3.73 4.63 -0.16
N GLU A 51 -3.19 3.46 0.20
CA GLU A 51 -3.95 2.41 0.87
C GLU A 51 -4.34 2.81 2.30
N ASN A 52 -3.47 3.51 3.02
CA ASN A 52 -3.79 4.04 4.34
C ASN A 52 -4.87 5.15 4.27
N LEU A 53 -4.86 5.99 3.23
CA LEU A 53 -5.91 6.99 2.99
C LEU A 53 -7.24 6.34 2.64
N LYS A 54 -7.24 5.29 1.81
CA LYS A 54 -8.47 4.50 1.52
C LYS A 54 -9.05 3.90 2.79
N LYS A 55 -8.24 3.29 3.66
CA LYS A 55 -8.70 2.76 4.96
C LYS A 55 -9.35 3.84 5.83
N LYS A 56 -8.73 5.02 5.94
CA LYS A 56 -9.31 6.16 6.66
C LYS A 56 -10.65 6.58 6.06
N LEU A 57 -10.73 6.68 4.74
CA LEU A 57 -11.96 7.06 4.04
C LEU A 57 -13.10 6.07 4.30
N GLU A 58 -12.82 4.76 4.26
CA GLU A 58 -13.82 3.74 4.58
C GLU A 58 -14.32 3.86 6.03
N ASN A 59 -13.45 4.14 7.00
CA ASN A 59 -13.87 4.40 8.38
C ASN A 59 -14.79 5.62 8.49
N TYR A 60 -14.48 6.72 7.78
CA TYR A 60 -15.35 7.89 7.76
C TYR A 60 -16.71 7.60 7.12
N LYS A 61 -16.74 6.84 6.03
CA LYS A 61 -17.99 6.41 5.39
C LYS A 61 -18.81 5.55 6.33
N ALA A 62 -18.19 4.58 7.00
CA ALA A 62 -18.87 3.71 7.97
C ALA A 62 -19.49 4.52 9.12
N LEU A 63 -18.73 5.48 9.68
CA LEU A 63 -19.24 6.38 10.71
C LEU A 63 -20.44 7.21 10.21
N ARG A 64 -20.31 7.81 9.01
CA ARG A 64 -21.39 8.60 8.41
C ARG A 64 -22.67 7.77 8.21
N THR A 65 -22.52 6.52 7.76
CA THR A 65 -23.65 5.60 7.58
C THR A 65 -24.30 5.27 8.93
N ALA A 66 -23.51 4.92 9.94
CA ALA A 66 -24.02 4.61 11.28
C ALA A 66 -24.80 5.79 11.88
N ILE A 67 -24.29 7.03 11.75
CA ILE A 67 -25.00 8.23 12.21
C ILE A 67 -26.34 8.40 11.48
N LYS A 68 -26.38 8.22 10.16
CA LYS A 68 -27.63 8.33 9.39
C LYS A 68 -28.67 7.31 9.84
N THR A 69 -28.27 6.04 9.97
CA THR A 69 -29.16 4.95 10.38
C THR A 69 -29.73 5.12 11.80
N MET A 70 -29.09 5.91 12.67
CA MET A 70 -29.61 6.20 14.01
C MET A 70 -30.60 7.38 14.05
N ILE A 71 -30.57 8.26 13.04
CA ILE A 71 -31.42 9.47 12.98
C ILE A 71 -32.68 9.22 12.15
N ASP A 72 -32.60 8.32 11.15
CA ASP A 72 -33.74 7.80 10.38
C ASP A 72 -34.52 6.73 11.16
#